data_AF-A0A645FVF2-F1
#
_entry.id   AF-A0A645FVF2-F1
#
_cell.length_a   1.000
_cell.length_b   1.000
_cell.length_c   1.000
_cell.angle_alpha   90.00
_cell.angle_beta   90.00
_cell.angle_gamma   90.00
#
_symmetry.space_group_name_H-M   'P 1'
#
loop_
_entity.id
_entity.type
_entity.pdbx_description
1 polymer ?
#
loop_
_entity_poly.entity_id
_entity_poly.type
_entity_poly.pdbx_seq_one_letter_code
_entity_poly.pdbx_strand_id
1 'polypeptide(L)'
;MSDHGYIGYAVIVNKKFWDGLPADVRGHLETAMKETTQYANKIAKGENDQALEGVKKSGKTQVYVPTKAERDAFKKALTPVHHKMEGRIGKDVIEAVYKETGFTAN
;
A
#
# COMPACT_ATOMS: atom_id res chain seq x y z
N MET A 1 4.89 -7.56 13.71
CA MET A 1 5.30 -6.95 12.43
C MET A 1 5.55 -8.05 11.42
N SER A 2 4.50 -8.50 10.75
CA SER A 2 4.60 -9.53 9.70
C SER A 2 4.81 -8.94 8.30
N ASP A 3 4.51 -7.64 8.12
CA ASP A 3 4.72 -6.89 6.87
C ASP A 3 4.17 -7.60 5.62
N HIS A 4 3.02 -8.25 5.78
CA HIS A 4 2.47 -9.21 4.83
C HIS A 4 1.54 -8.62 3.77
N GLY A 5 1.40 -7.30 3.74
CA GLY A 5 0.49 -6.62 2.83
C GLY A 5 0.77 -5.12 2.79
N TYR A 6 0.33 -4.50 1.71
CA TYR A 6 0.41 -3.07 1.50
C TYR A 6 -0.99 -2.46 1.56
N ILE A 7 -1.14 -1.36 2.30
CA ILE A 7 -2.36 -0.55 2.33
C ILE A 7 -2.04 0.76 1.64
N GLY A 8 -2.62 0.94 0.45
CA GLY A 8 -2.54 2.16 -0.33
C GLY A 8 -3.93 2.67 -0.70
N TYR A 9 -4.01 3.94 -1.09
CA TYR A 9 -5.27 4.60 -1.41
C TYR A 9 -5.23 5.14 -2.83
N ALA A 10 -6.35 4.98 -3.55
CA ALA A 10 -6.60 5.71 -4.79
C ALA A 10 -7.55 6.87 -4.48
N VAL A 11 -7.16 8.08 -4.87
CA VAL A 11 -8.07 9.24 -4.82
C VAL A 11 -8.95 9.19 -6.05
N ILE A 12 -10.25 9.03 -5.85
CA ILE A 12 -11.24 8.81 -6.91
C ILE A 12 -12.26 9.94 -6.90
N VAL A 13 -12.60 10.45 -8.07
CA VAL A 13 -13.63 11.48 -8.29
C VAL A 13 -14.63 11.02 -9.33
N ASN A 14 -15.84 11.58 -9.30
CA ASN A 14 -16.80 11.37 -10.38
C ASN A 14 -16.28 12.03 -11.68
N LYS A 15 -16.20 11.25 -12.76
CA LYS A 15 -15.65 11.72 -14.04
C LYS A 15 -16.42 12.91 -14.62
N LYS A 16 -17.76 12.86 -14.66
CA LYS A 16 -18.59 13.93 -15.22
C LYS A 16 -18.43 15.24 -14.43
N PHE A 17 -18.37 15.13 -13.10
CA PHE A 17 -18.08 16.29 -12.25
C PHE A 17 -16.70 16.87 -12.55
N TRP A 18 -15.65 16.04 -12.53
CA TRP A 18 -14.27 16.48 -12.73
C TRP A 18 -14.03 17.11 -14.10
N ASP A 19 -14.59 16.51 -15.15
CA ASP A 19 -14.48 17.01 -16.53
C ASP A 19 -15.34 18.25 -16.77
N GLY A 20 -16.39 18.47 -15.97
CA GLY A 20 -17.27 19.64 -16.05
C GLY A 20 -16.77 20.87 -15.28
N LEU A 21 -15.67 20.76 -14.54
CA LEU A 21 -15.10 21.89 -13.81
C LEU A 21 -14.51 22.93 -14.78
N PRO A 22 -14.63 24.24 -14.47
CA PRO A 22 -13.85 25.27 -15.14
C PRO A 22 -12.35 24.94 -15.12
N ALA A 23 -11.65 25.26 -16.21
CA ALA A 23 -10.26 24.84 -16.41
C ALA A 23 -9.31 25.40 -15.34
N ASP A 24 -9.54 26.62 -14.88
CA ASP A 24 -8.79 27.26 -13.80
C ASP A 24 -8.98 26.54 -12.45
N VAL A 25 -10.24 26.22 -12.10
CA VAL A 25 -10.56 25.48 -10.88
C VAL A 25 -9.96 24.09 -10.91
N ARG A 26 -10.14 23.36 -12.03
CA ARG A 26 -9.56 22.02 -12.19
C ARG A 26 -8.04 22.05 -12.10
N GLY A 27 -7.38 23.03 -12.74
CA GLY A 27 -5.93 23.19 -12.69
C GLY A 27 -5.39 23.41 -11.27
N HIS A 28 -6.08 24.22 -10.46
CA HIS A 28 -5.73 24.39 -9.04
C HIS A 28 -5.89 23.09 -8.24
N LEU A 29 -6.98 22.35 -8.45
CA LEU A 29 -7.21 21.08 -7.76
C LEU A 29 -6.18 20.01 -8.16
N GLU A 30 -5.80 19.94 -9.44
CA GLU A 30 -4.74 19.03 -9.93
C GLU A 30 -3.39 19.35 -9.27
N THR A 31 -3.07 20.64 -9.13
CA THR A 31 -1.85 21.09 -8.45
C THR A 31 -1.86 20.70 -6.97
N ALA A 32 -2.95 21.02 -6.26
CA ALA A 32 -3.13 20.67 -4.86
C ALA A 32 -3.06 19.15 -4.63
N MET A 33 -3.63 18.35 -5.53
CA MET A 33 -3.58 16.89 -5.46
C MET A 33 -2.15 16.37 -5.61
N LYS A 34 -1.39 16.92 -6.55
CA LYS A 34 0.02 16.55 -6.76
C LYS A 34 0.88 16.86 -5.54
N GLU A 35 0.77 18.08 -5.02
CA GLU A 35 1.54 18.53 -3.84
C GLU A 35 1.18 17.72 -2.59
N THR A 36 -0.12 17.51 -2.36
CA THR A 36 -0.61 16.74 -1.21
C THR A 36 -0.20 15.28 -1.30
N THR A 37 -0.24 14.67 -2.49
CA THR A 37 0.24 13.28 -2.70
C THR A 37 1.72 13.16 -2.36
N GLN A 38 2.55 14.10 -2.81
CA GLN A 38 3.98 14.11 -2.47
C GLN A 38 4.21 14.28 -0.97
N TYR A 39 3.50 15.20 -0.34
CA TYR A 39 3.60 15.43 1.10
C TYR A 39 3.17 14.20 1.92
N ALA A 40 2.01 13.62 1.60
CA ALA A 40 1.48 12.44 2.27
C ALA A 40 2.45 11.25 2.17
N ASN A 41 2.99 10.99 0.98
CA ASN A 41 3.99 9.93 0.78
C ASN A 41 5.27 10.18 1.59
N LYS A 42 5.69 11.45 1.73
CA LYS A 42 6.87 11.82 2.52
C LYS A 42 6.68 11.55 4.01
N ILE A 43 5.48 11.81 4.56
CA ILE A 43 5.24 11.68 6.01
C ILE A 43 4.77 10.29 6.44
N ALA A 44 4.14 9.51 5.55
CA ALA A 44 3.43 8.27 5.91
C ALA A 44 4.28 7.27 6.71
N LYS A 45 5.54 7.05 6.30
CA LYS A 45 6.43 6.14 7.04
C LYS A 45 6.75 6.67 8.44
N GLY A 46 7.05 7.97 8.55
CA GLY A 46 7.38 8.60 9.83
C GLY A 46 6.21 8.52 10.81
N GLU A 47 5.00 8.78 10.35
CA GLU A 47 3.79 8.67 11.18
C GLU A 47 3.54 7.23 11.64
N ASN A 48 3.67 6.24 10.73
CA ASN A 48 3.53 4.83 11.08
C ASN A 48 4.57 4.37 12.12
N ASP A 49 5.82 4.79 11.96
CA ASP A 49 6.89 4.46 12.90
C ASP A 49 6.63 5.09 14.28
N GLN A 50 6.20 6.35 14.33
CA GLN A 50 5.84 7.05 15.57
C GLN A 50 4.64 6.39 16.26
N ALA A 51 3.60 6.02 15.51
CA ALA A 51 2.44 5.33 16.04
C ALA A 51 2.81 3.96 16.63
N LEU A 52 3.65 3.19 15.93
CA LEU A 52 4.14 1.89 16.42
C LEU A 52 4.95 2.04 17.72
N GLU A 53 5.81 3.06 17.82
CA GLU A 53 6.52 3.36 19.06
C GLU A 53 5.57 3.76 20.19
N GLY A 54 4.49 4.50 19.89
CA GLY A 54 3.42 4.79 20.85
C GLY A 54 2.74 3.52 21.36
N VAL A 55 2.42 2.58 20.47
CA VAL A 55 1.84 1.27 20.84
C VAL A 55 2.77 0.50 21.77
N LYS A 56 4.07 0.42 21.45
CA LYS A 56 5.07 -0.25 22.31
C LYS A 56 5.19 0.41 23.68
N LYS A 57 5.32 1.75 23.72
CA LYS A 57 5.47 2.53 24.97
C LYS A 57 4.25 2.44 25.88
N SER A 58 3.06 2.18 25.32
CA SER A 58 1.85 2.02 26.12
C SER A 58 1.93 0.84 27.11
N GLY A 59 2.78 -0.16 26.84
CA GLY A 59 2.87 -1.39 27.63
C GLY A 59 1.64 -2.30 27.55
N LYS A 60 0.60 -1.91 26.78
CA LYS A 60 -0.67 -2.63 26.68
C LYS A 60 -0.69 -3.70 25.59
N THR A 61 0.28 -3.67 24.67
CA THR A 61 0.34 -4.57 23.51
C THR A 61 1.74 -5.12 23.36
N GLN A 62 1.88 -6.44 23.25
CA GLN A 62 3.14 -7.07 22.86
C GLN A 62 3.27 -7.04 21.34
N VAL A 63 4.26 -6.30 20.84
CA VAL A 63 4.59 -6.28 19.42
C VAL A 63 5.59 -7.39 19.10
N TYR A 64 5.11 -8.46 18.49
CA TYR A 64 5.96 -9.57 18.06
C TYR A 64 6.58 -9.32 16.68
N VAL A 65 7.87 -9.65 16.51
CA VAL A 65 8.58 -9.59 15.23
C VAL A 65 8.94 -11.03 14.84
N PRO A 66 8.32 -11.61 13.79
CA PRO A 66 8.60 -12.98 13.38
C PRO A 66 10.04 -13.12 12.87
N THR A 67 10.61 -14.28 13.12
CA THR A 67 11.90 -14.69 12.55
C THR A 67 11.80 -14.79 11.02
N LYS A 68 12.95 -14.91 10.35
CA LYS A 68 12.97 -15.15 8.91
C LYS A 68 12.20 -16.42 8.52
N ALA A 69 12.38 -17.51 9.26
CA ALA A 69 11.72 -18.78 8.99
C ALA A 69 10.19 -18.67 9.10
N GLU A 70 9.69 -17.96 10.11
CA GLU A 70 8.25 -17.73 10.28
C GLU A 70 7.68 -16.82 9.18
N ARG A 71 8.42 -15.78 8.76
CA ARG A 71 8.03 -14.95 7.61
C ARG A 71 8.00 -15.75 6.31
N ASP A 72 8.99 -16.60 6.07
CA ASP A 72 9.04 -17.45 4.88
C ASP A 72 7.88 -18.48 4.87
N ALA A 73 7.55 -19.06 6.02
CA ALA A 73 6.40 -19.95 6.18
C ALA A 73 5.08 -19.21 5.91
N PHE A 74 4.94 -17.98 6.42
CA PHE A 74 3.77 -17.13 6.18
C PHE A 74 3.63 -16.79 4.69
N LYS A 75 4.73 -16.38 4.04
CA LYS A 75 4.78 -16.11 2.60
C LYS A 75 4.38 -17.34 1.79
N LYS A 76 4.92 -18.51 2.10
CA LYS A 76 4.58 -19.78 1.42
C LYS A 76 3.10 -20.12 1.58
N ALA A 77 2.52 -19.93 2.77
CA ALA A 77 1.11 -20.21 3.02
C ALA A 77 0.16 -19.29 2.23
N LEU A 78 0.55 -18.04 1.99
CA LEU A 78 -0.29 -17.04 1.32
C LEU A 78 -0.09 -16.95 -0.20
N THR A 79 1.09 -17.30 -0.72
CA THR A 79 1.40 -17.24 -2.16
C THR A 79 0.36 -17.93 -3.07
N PRO A 80 -0.25 -19.08 -2.69
CA PRO A 80 -1.29 -19.72 -3.50
C PRO A 80 -2.51 -18.83 -3.79
N VAL A 81 -2.77 -17.79 -2.98
CA VAL A 81 -3.86 -16.83 -3.23
C VAL A 81 -3.59 -16.03 -4.50
N HIS A 82 -2.34 -15.74 -4.84
CA HIS A 82 -2.00 -14.99 -6.05
C HIS A 82 -2.44 -15.77 -7.31
N HIS A 83 -2.13 -17.07 -7.38
CA HIS A 83 -2.57 -17.95 -8.48
C HIS A 83 -4.09 -18.04 -8.59
N LYS A 84 -4.79 -18.18 -7.45
CA LYS A 84 -6.26 -18.20 -7.42
C LYS A 84 -6.89 -16.91 -7.96
N MET A 85 -6.16 -15.79 -7.89
CA MET A 85 -6.64 -14.47 -8.29
C MET A 85 -6.21 -14.05 -9.71
N GLU A 86 -5.37 -14.84 -10.39
CA GLU A 86 -4.89 -14.55 -11.76
C GLU A 86 -6.04 -14.26 -12.72
N GLY A 87 -7.12 -15.06 -12.67
CA GLY A 87 -8.27 -14.86 -13.55
C GLY A 87 -9.04 -13.56 -13.32
N ARG A 88 -8.96 -12.96 -12.12
CA ARG A 88 -9.66 -11.71 -11.78
C ARG A 88 -8.77 -10.47 -11.91
N ILE A 89 -7.48 -10.61 -11.59
CA ILE A 89 -6.52 -9.50 -11.54
C ILE A 89 -5.75 -9.37 -12.87
N GLY A 90 -5.53 -10.48 -13.56
CA GLY A 90 -4.59 -10.58 -14.68
C GLY A 90 -3.25 -11.15 -14.19
N LYS A 91 -2.79 -12.21 -14.88
CA LYS A 91 -1.51 -12.85 -14.57
C LYS A 91 -0.32 -11.93 -14.81
N ASP A 92 -0.37 -11.17 -15.90
CA ASP A 92 0.61 -10.15 -16.28
C ASP A 92 0.76 -9.06 -15.22
N VAL A 93 -0.34 -8.61 -14.62
CA VAL A 93 -0.32 -7.63 -13.52
C VAL A 93 0.39 -8.20 -12.29
N ILE A 94 0.10 -9.46 -11.92
CA ILE A 94 0.74 -10.13 -10.78
C ILE A 94 2.25 -10.30 -11.04
N GLU A 95 2.63 -10.74 -12.24
CA GLU A 95 4.03 -10.90 -12.64
C GLU A 95 4.78 -9.56 -12.66
N ALA A 96 4.14 -8.48 -13.11
CA ALA A 96 4.71 -7.14 -13.06
C ALA A 96 4.99 -6.70 -11.62
N VAL A 97 4.07 -6.94 -10.69
CA VAL A 97 4.28 -6.65 -9.26
C VAL A 97 5.42 -7.49 -8.71
N TYR A 98 5.53 -8.77 -9.06
CA TYR A 98 6.64 -9.62 -8.61
C TYR A 98 7.99 -9.09 -9.07
N LYS A 99 8.08 -8.72 -10.36
CA LYS A 99 9.30 -8.14 -10.93
C LYS A 99 9.70 -6.85 -10.19
N GLU A 100 8.74 -5.94 -10.00
CA GLU A 100 9.05 -4.61 -9.46
C GLU A 100 9.36 -4.63 -7.96
N THR A 101 8.79 -5.57 -7.24
CA THR A 101 9.04 -5.74 -5.80
C THR A 101 10.17 -6.71 -5.49
N GLY A 102 10.72 -7.40 -6.50
CA GLY A 102 11.67 -8.51 -6.31
C GLY A 102 11.05 -9.71 -5.59
N PHE A 103 9.72 -9.87 -5.61
CA PHE A 103 9.03 -10.96 -4.96
C PHE A 103 9.28 -12.27 -5.71
N THR A 104 9.81 -13.26 -4.99
CA THR A 104 9.91 -14.65 -5.47
C THR A 104 8.71 -15.47 -4.98
N ALA A 105 7.88 -15.98 -5.88
CA ALA A 105 6.88 -16.97 -5.48
C ALA A 105 7.63 -18.26 -5.08
N ASN A 106 7.54 -18.66 -3.81
CA ASN A 106 8.18 -19.85 -3.26
C ASN A 106 7.36 -21.11 -3.54
#